data_AF-A0A9D7FBQ6-F1
#
_entry.id   AF-A0A9D7FBQ6-F1
#
_cell.length_a   1.000
_cell.length_b   1.000
_cell.length_c   1.000
_cell.angle_alpha   90.00
_cell.angle_beta   90.00
_cell.angle_gamma   90.00
#
_symmetry.space_group_name_H-M   'P 1'
#
loop_
_entity.id
_entity.type
_entity.pdbx_description
1 polymer ?
#
loop_
_entity_poly.entity_id
_entity_poly.type
_entity_poly.pdbx_seq_one_letter_code
_entity_poly.pdbx_strand_id
1 'polypeptide(L)'
;MLFFIRNHSGKEQKTALRLTDISKCKTASKTKPGQHTGYDHLDLVLVNRENGEQETKLNFYNSETDSLTLTGELQLIEKWGKIANEELARTNHR
;
A
#
# COMPACT_ATOMS: atom_id res chain seq x y z
N MET A 1 -2.81 0.43 -15.09
CA MET A 1 -1.73 -0.40 -14.50
C MET A 1 -1.16 0.35 -13.31
N LEU A 2 -0.84 -0.35 -12.22
CA LEU A 2 -0.11 0.18 -11.08
C LEU A 2 1.25 -0.52 -11.02
N PHE A 3 2.32 0.28 -10.95
CA PHE A 3 3.68 -0.19 -10.79
C PHE A 3 4.25 0.31 -9.47
N PHE A 4 4.78 -0.59 -8.68
CA PHE A 4 5.39 -0.31 -7.40
C PHE A 4 6.80 -0.88 -7.40
N ILE A 5 7.77 -0.02 -7.10
CA ILE A 5 9.18 -0.40 -6.94
C ILE A 5 9.59 0.11 -5.58
N ARG A 6 10.10 -0.79 -4.75
CA ARG A 6 10.69 -0.43 -3.46
C ARG A 6 12.09 -0.98 -3.38
N ASN A 7 13.02 -0.10 -3.05
CA ASN A 7 14.40 -0.46 -2.75
C ASN A 7 14.59 -0.39 -1.24
N HIS A 8 14.96 -1.52 -0.64
CA HIS A 8 15.25 -1.59 0.78
C HIS A 8 16.45 -2.50 1.04
N SER A 9 17.46 -2.01 1.77
CA SER A 9 18.66 -2.76 2.13
C SER A 9 19.35 -3.48 0.95
N GLY A 10 19.40 -2.82 -0.21
CA GLY A 10 19.98 -3.38 -1.44
C GLY A 10 19.10 -4.43 -2.14
N LYS A 11 17.90 -4.72 -1.63
CA LYS A 11 16.90 -5.56 -2.28
C LYS A 11 15.85 -4.69 -2.96
N GLU A 12 15.60 -5.00 -4.23
CA GLU A 12 14.54 -4.38 -5.00
C GLU A 12 13.31 -5.29 -5.01
N GLN A 13 12.18 -4.78 -4.56
CA GLN A 13 10.87 -5.39 -4.73
C GLN A 13 10.16 -4.67 -5.87
N LYS A 14 9.78 -5.41 -6.91
CA LYS A 14 8.93 -4.92 -8.01
C LYS A 14 7.57 -5.60 -7.95
N THR A 15 6.51 -4.81 -8.08
CA THR A 15 5.14 -5.30 -8.14
C THR A 15 4.41 -4.56 -9.25
N ALA A 16 3.78 -5.31 -10.15
CA ALA A 16 2.97 -4.77 -11.23
C ALA A 16 1.56 -5.37 -11.13
N LEU A 17 0.55 -4.50 -11.10
CA LEU A 17 -0.84 -4.89 -10.93
C LEU A 17 -1.70 -4.27 -12.02
N ARG A 18 -2.57 -5.09 -12.62
CA ARG A 18 -3.63 -4.62 -13.51
C ARG A 18 -4.78 -4.11 -12.65
N LEU A 19 -5.09 -2.81 -12.77
CA LEU A 19 -6.18 -2.20 -12.00
C LEU A 19 -7.57 -2.77 -12.35
N THR A 20 -7.72 -3.35 -13.54
CA THR A 20 -8.92 -4.11 -13.94
C THR A 20 -9.17 -5.32 -13.06
N ASP A 21 -8.11 -5.91 -12.52
CA ASP A 21 -8.15 -7.14 -11.72
C ASP A 21 -8.35 -6.80 -10.23
N ILE A 22 -8.44 -5.50 -9.89
CA ILE A 22 -8.59 -5.00 -8.53
C ILE A 22 -10.03 -4.51 -8.31
N SER A 23 -10.60 -4.87 -7.17
CA SER A 23 -11.95 -4.42 -6.75
C SER A 23 -11.89 -3.23 -5.80
N LYS A 24 -10.90 -3.19 -4.90
CA LYS A 24 -10.79 -2.18 -3.85
C LYS A 24 -9.34 -1.88 -3.48
N CYS A 25 -9.09 -0.64 -3.08
CA CYS A 25 -7.84 -0.21 -2.47
C CYS A 25 -8.10 0.40 -1.08
N LYS A 26 -7.31 0.00 -0.07
CA LYS A 26 -7.37 0.55 1.29
C LYS A 26 -5.97 0.75 1.87
N THR A 27 -5.82 1.73 2.75
CA THR A 27 -4.65 1.86 3.61
C THR A 27 -4.82 0.97 4.83
N ALA A 28 -3.78 0.22 5.17
CA ALA A 28 -3.70 -0.55 6.40
C ALA A 28 -2.49 -0.08 7.20
N SER A 29 -2.70 0.18 8.48
CA SER A 29 -1.66 0.63 9.39
C SER A 29 -1.70 -0.15 10.68
N LYS A 30 -0.53 -0.47 11.23
CA LYS A 30 -0.39 -1.04 12.57
C LYS A 30 0.40 -0.06 13.42
N THR A 31 -0.03 0.20 14.65
CA THR A 31 0.70 1.02 15.62
C THR A 31 1.58 0.16 16.52
N LYS A 32 2.61 0.75 17.11
CA LYS A 32 3.50 0.04 18.03
C LYS A 32 2.77 -0.34 19.34
N PRO A 33 2.95 -1.56 19.87
CA PRO A 33 2.34 -1.95 21.14
C PRO A 33 2.75 -1.00 22.27
N GLY A 34 1.79 -0.49 23.04
CA GLY A 34 2.05 0.41 24.18
C GLY A 34 2.34 1.87 23.82
N GLN A 35 2.37 2.24 22.52
CA GLN A 35 2.44 3.63 22.09
C GLN A 35 1.13 4.07 21.42
N HIS A 36 0.62 5.24 21.81
CA HIS A 36 -0.52 5.88 21.15
C HIS A 36 -0.09 6.64 19.89
N THR A 37 1.21 6.91 19.73
CA THR A 37 1.78 7.67 18.63
C THR A 37 2.96 6.90 18.05
N GLY A 38 2.85 6.45 16.81
CA GLY A 38 3.91 5.71 16.11
C GLY A 38 3.38 4.53 15.32
N TYR A 39 3.67 4.53 14.02
CA TYR A 39 3.37 3.40 13.16
C TYR A 39 4.47 2.34 13.26
N ASP A 40 4.03 1.09 13.30
CA ASP A 40 4.83 -0.11 13.15
C ASP A 40 4.87 -0.52 11.68
N HIS A 41 3.73 -0.44 10.99
CA HIS A 41 3.58 -0.87 9.60
C HIS A 41 2.61 0.03 8.84
N LEU A 42 2.91 0.30 7.55
CA LEU A 42 2.03 1.00 6.60
C LEU A 42 1.99 0.25 5.27
N ASP A 43 0.81 -0.22 4.87
CA ASP A 43 0.58 -0.94 3.62
C ASP A 43 -0.54 -0.32 2.80
N LEU A 44 -0.32 -0.23 1.48
CA LEU A 44 -1.42 -0.06 0.54
C LEU A 44 -1.91 -1.44 0.14
N VAL A 45 -3.15 -1.75 0.49
CA VAL A 45 -3.76 -3.07 0.28
C VAL A 45 -4.69 -3.01 -0.92
N LEU A 46 -4.42 -3.85 -1.91
CA LEU A 46 -5.18 -3.99 -3.14
C LEU A 46 -5.88 -5.35 -3.12
N VAL A 47 -7.20 -5.35 -3.17
CA VAL A 47 -8.03 -6.55 -3.10
C VAL A 47 -8.35 -6.99 -4.53
N ASN A 48 -8.04 -8.24 -4.86
CA ASN A 48 -8.33 -8.81 -6.17
C ASN A 48 -9.86 -8.99 -6.35
N ARG A 49 -10.33 -8.73 -7.58
CA ARG A 49 -11.73 -8.86 -7.98
C ARG A 49 -12.20 -10.31 -8.09
N GLU A 50 -11.35 -11.21 -8.60
CA GLU A 50 -11.76 -12.59 -8.92
C GLU A 50 -11.97 -13.46 -7.68
N ASN A 51 -11.18 -13.24 -6.63
CA ASN A 51 -11.19 -14.11 -5.46
C ASN A 51 -11.47 -13.40 -4.13
N GLY A 52 -11.59 -12.06 -4.09
CA GLY A 52 -12.05 -11.25 -2.93
C GLY A 52 -11.21 -11.32 -1.64
N GLU A 53 -10.50 -12.43 -1.44
CA GLU A 53 -9.68 -12.78 -0.28
C GLU A 53 -8.19 -12.60 -0.59
N GLN A 54 -7.78 -12.60 -1.87
CA GLN A 54 -6.39 -12.36 -2.23
C GLN A 54 -6.09 -10.86 -2.18
N GLU A 55 -5.30 -10.49 -1.17
CA GLU A 55 -4.79 -9.14 -0.98
C GLU A 55 -3.34 -9.05 -1.46
N THR A 56 -3.04 -8.06 -2.30
CA THR A 56 -1.65 -7.63 -2.53
C THR A 56 -1.33 -6.45 -1.63
N LYS A 57 -0.29 -6.57 -0.81
CA LYS A 57 0.17 -5.52 0.10
C LYS A 57 1.42 -4.86 -0.47
N LEU A 58 1.34 -3.57 -0.72
CA LEU A 58 2.49 -2.75 -1.07
C LEU A 58 2.98 -2.08 0.20
N ASN A 59 4.10 -2.54 0.74
CA ASN A 59 4.62 -2.03 2.00
C ASN A 59 5.37 -0.72 1.80
N PHE A 60 4.85 0.36 2.39
CA PHE A 60 5.45 1.69 2.38
C PHE A 60 6.37 1.90 3.57
N TYR A 61 6.10 1.23 4.69
CA TYR A 61 6.92 1.32 5.90
C TYR A 61 6.74 0.08 6.78
N ASN A 62 7.85 -0.39 7.36
CA ASN A 62 7.92 -1.43 8.37
C ASN A 62 9.05 -1.09 9.36
N SER A 63 8.71 -0.89 10.64
CA SER A 63 9.64 -0.45 11.67
C SER A 63 10.71 -1.48 12.06
N GLU A 64 10.55 -2.75 11.67
CA GLU A 64 11.55 -3.81 11.85
C GLU A 64 12.68 -3.69 10.83
N THR A 65 12.40 -3.13 9.65
CA THR A 65 13.33 -3.12 8.52
C THR A 65 13.76 -1.71 8.12
N ASP A 66 12.86 -0.74 8.19
CA ASP A 66 13.11 0.66 7.80
C ASP A 66 13.69 1.50 8.96
N SER A 67 14.04 2.74 8.68
CA SER A 67 14.40 3.71 9.71
C SER A 67 13.26 3.86 10.73
N LEU A 68 13.59 4.11 12.00
CA LEU A 68 12.59 4.34 13.04
C LEU A 68 11.78 5.63 12.87
N THR A 69 12.18 6.49 11.93
CA THR A 69 11.53 7.75 11.59
C THR A 69 10.74 7.61 10.29
N LEU A 70 9.46 8.00 10.31
CA LEU A 70 8.69 8.22 9.09
C LEU A 70 9.15 9.52 8.43
N THR A 71 9.58 9.43 7.18
CA THR A 71 10.10 10.51 6.34
C THR A 71 9.19 10.83 5.15
N GLY A 72 7.87 10.70 5.35
CA GLY A 72 6.85 11.08 4.35
C GLY A 72 6.07 9.89 3.76
N GLU A 73 6.32 8.68 4.23
CA GLU A 73 5.64 7.46 3.81
C GLU A 73 4.14 7.53 4.10
N LEU A 74 3.74 8.17 5.21
CA LEU A 74 2.33 8.39 5.55
C LEU A 74 1.62 9.29 4.53
N GLN A 75 2.22 10.42 4.17
CA GLN A 75 1.64 11.32 3.16
C GLN A 75 1.63 10.67 1.77
N LEU A 76 2.67 9.90 1.48
CA LEU A 76 2.81 9.19 0.21
C LEU A 76 1.73 8.11 0.07
N ILE A 77 1.53 7.28 1.10
CA ILE A 77 0.53 6.20 1.06
C ILE A 77 -0.89 6.76 0.98
N GLU A 78 -1.19 7.85 1.67
CA GLU A 78 -2.49 8.55 1.56
C GLU A 78 -2.74 9.03 0.13
N LYS A 79 -1.73 9.67 -0.49
CA LYS A 79 -1.81 10.15 -1.87
C LYS A 79 -2.03 9.00 -2.85
N TRP A 80 -1.28 7.91 -2.72
CA TRP A 80 -1.43 6.74 -3.57
C TRP A 80 -2.77 6.04 -3.36
N GLY A 81 -3.27 5.95 -2.14
CA GLY A 81 -4.59 5.42 -1.85
C GLY A 81 -5.70 6.23 -2.51
N LYS A 82 -5.60 7.57 -2.50
CA LYS A 82 -6.54 8.44 -3.22
C LYS A 82 -6.49 8.20 -4.73
N ILE A 83 -5.30 8.27 -5.33
CA ILE A 83 -5.11 8.06 -6.78
C ILE A 83 -5.63 6.69 -7.21
N ALA A 84 -5.26 5.63 -6.48
CA ALA A 84 -5.70 4.27 -6.80
C ALA A 84 -7.23 4.13 -6.77
N ASN A 85 -7.89 4.67 -5.74
CA ASN A 85 -9.34 4.62 -5.65
C ASN A 85 -10.05 5.45 -6.74
N GLU A 86 -9.51 6.62 -7.12
CA GLU A 86 -10.03 7.41 -8.23
C GLU A 86 -9.93 6.66 -9.57
N GLU A 87 -8.82 5.97 -9.83
CA GLU A 87 -8.67 5.14 -11.03
C GLU A 87 -9.58 3.91 -11.03
N LEU A 88 -9.78 3.27 -9.88
CA LEU A 88 -10.72 2.16 -9.75
C LEU A 88 -12.17 2.61 -10.01
N ALA A 89 -12.55 3.79 -9.52
CA ALA A 89 -13.87 4.35 -9.77
C ALA A 89 -14.10 4.63 -11.27
N ARG A 90 -13.09 5.17 -11.97
CA ARG A 90 -13.12 5.35 -13.43
C ARG A 90 -13.28 4.03 -14.19
N THR A 91 -12.61 2.99 -13.72
CA THR A 91 -12.61 1.66 -14.37
C THR A 91 -13.92 0.91 -14.15
N ASN A 92 -14.60 1.12 -13.02
CA ASN A 92 -15.88 0.49 -12.68
C ASN A 92 -17.10 1.14 -13.37
N HIS A 93 -16.93 2.29 -14.03
CA HIS A 93 -17.98 2.98 -14.78
C HIS A 93 -17.91 2.71 -16.31
N ARG A 94 -17.14 1.71 -16.73
CA ARG A 94 -17.11 1.19 -18.11
C ARG A 94 -17.67 -0.23 -18.13
#